data_AF-A0A7V7VL87-F1
#
_entry.id   AF-A0A7V7VL87-F1
#
_cell.length_a   1.000
_cell.length_b   1.000
_cell.length_c   1.000
_cell.angle_alpha   90.00
_cell.angle_beta   90.00
_cell.angle_gamma   90.00
#
_symmetry.space_group_name_H-M   'P 1'
#
loop_
_entity.id
_entity.type
_entity.pdbx_description
1 polymer ?
#
loop_
_entity_poly.entity_id
_entity_poly.type
_entity_poly.pdbx_seq_one_letter_code
_entity_poly.pdbx_strand_id
1 'polypeptide(L)'
;MRAKLLGAPPGYVGHDEGGQLSHAIRTHPYSVVLFDEIEKAHPRVLDLFLQIFDEGTLTDAQGRKCDFRESVIILTSNLGTRGAAPKPFIGFAVGKEEHRQDACTPVREAIGKHLRPELVNRLTKVVHFKPLEMATAREIFGKLMIDFNKRLTERRCDSRAG
;
A
#
# COMPACT_ATOMS: atom_id res chain seq x y z
N MET A 1 -14.96 -5.31 -3.21
CA MET A 1 -14.28 -4.96 -1.94
C MET A 1 -14.98 -3.78 -1.22
N ARG A 2 -16.32 -3.75 -1.12
CA ARG A 2 -17.07 -2.57 -0.61
C ARG A 2 -17.67 -2.72 0.79
N ALA A 3 -17.82 -3.95 1.31
CA ALA A 3 -18.54 -4.20 2.58
C ALA A 3 -17.68 -4.84 3.70
N LYS A 4 -16.52 -5.44 3.38
CA LYS A 4 -15.72 -6.21 4.36
C LYS A 4 -14.93 -5.37 5.37
N LEU A 5 -14.55 -4.14 5.04
CA LEU A 5 -13.62 -3.35 5.87
C LEU A 5 -14.25 -2.79 7.16
N LEU A 6 -15.53 -2.40 7.12
CA LEU A 6 -16.21 -1.72 8.24
C LEU A 6 -17.40 -2.48 8.83
N GLY A 7 -17.86 -3.53 8.15
CA GLY A 7 -19.20 -4.07 8.36
C GLY A 7 -20.20 -3.34 7.46
N ALA A 8 -21.16 -4.10 6.93
CA ALA A 8 -22.18 -3.56 6.04
C ALA A 8 -23.28 -2.82 6.84
N PRO A 9 -23.92 -1.77 6.29
CA PRO A 9 -25.12 -1.17 6.89
C PRO A 9 -26.29 -2.18 6.95
N PRO A 10 -27.32 -1.95 7.81
CA PRO A 10 -28.48 -2.85 7.93
C PRO A 10 -29.10 -3.15 6.57
N GLY A 11 -29.09 -4.42 6.16
CA GLY A 11 -29.64 -4.89 4.88
C GLY A 11 -28.63 -5.25 3.76
N TYR A 12 -27.32 -5.27 4.02
CA TYR A 12 -26.30 -5.74 3.06
C TYR A 12 -25.54 -6.97 3.58
N VAL A 13 -25.12 -7.87 2.67
CA VAL A 13 -24.39 -9.11 3.00
C VAL A 13 -23.08 -8.79 3.74
N GLY A 14 -22.92 -9.31 4.98
CA GLY A 14 -21.77 -9.05 5.88
C GLY A 14 -22.08 -8.18 7.10
N HIS A 15 -23.35 -8.06 7.48
CA HIS A 15 -23.86 -7.24 8.59
C HIS A 15 -23.49 -7.74 10.00
N ASP A 16 -23.26 -9.05 10.19
CA ASP A 16 -23.08 -9.65 11.52
C ASP A 16 -21.62 -9.81 11.96
N GLU A 17 -20.65 -9.55 11.07
CA GLU A 17 -19.25 -9.44 11.46
C GLU A 17 -18.95 -7.95 11.68
N GLY A 18 -18.63 -7.55 12.92
CA GLY A 18 -17.99 -6.26 13.17
C GLY A 18 -16.86 -6.06 12.16
N GLY A 19 -16.70 -4.83 11.63
CA GLY A 19 -15.78 -4.58 10.53
C GLY A 19 -14.45 -5.31 10.68
N GLN A 20 -14.03 -6.06 9.65
CA GLN A 20 -12.84 -6.91 9.77
C GLN A 20 -11.61 -6.11 10.19
N LEU A 21 -11.52 -4.84 9.78
CA LEU A 21 -10.47 -3.93 10.19
C LEU A 21 -10.61 -3.46 11.65
N SER A 22 -11.81 -3.05 12.07
CA SER A 22 -12.05 -2.58 13.44
C SER A 22 -11.81 -3.69 14.46
N HIS A 23 -12.23 -4.92 14.15
CA HIS A 23 -11.94 -6.07 14.99
C HIS A 23 -10.44 -6.40 15.03
N ALA A 24 -9.78 -6.47 13.87
CA ALA A 24 -8.36 -6.81 13.80
C ALA A 24 -7.47 -5.84 14.61
N ILE A 25 -7.74 -4.54 14.50
CA ILE A 25 -6.98 -3.49 15.20
C ILE A 25 -7.26 -3.51 16.71
N ARG A 26 -8.49 -3.79 17.13
CA ARG A 26 -8.80 -3.95 18.56
C ARG A 26 -8.10 -5.16 19.18
N THR A 27 -7.98 -6.25 18.43
CA THR A 27 -7.30 -7.47 18.90
C THR A 27 -5.78 -7.31 18.84
N HIS A 28 -5.26 -6.57 17.84
CA HIS A 28 -3.84 -6.34 17.62
C HIS A 28 -3.57 -4.85 17.34
N PRO A 29 -3.46 -4.00 18.37
CA PRO A 29 -3.29 -2.56 18.19
C PRO A 29 -1.92 -2.20 17.59
N TYR A 30 -0.89 -2.99 17.89
CA TYR A 30 0.46 -2.88 17.31
C TYR A 30 0.53 -3.67 16.00
N SER A 31 0.07 -3.07 14.91
CA SER A 31 -0.02 -3.76 13.62
C SER A 31 0.45 -2.89 12.46
N VAL A 32 0.86 -3.55 11.37
CA VAL A 32 1.09 -2.90 10.08
C VAL A 32 -0.14 -3.18 9.21
N VAL A 33 -0.81 -2.12 8.80
CA VAL A 33 -2.01 -2.19 7.96
C VAL A 33 -1.66 -1.77 6.55
N LEU A 34 -1.70 -2.71 5.61
CA LEU A 34 -1.42 -2.47 4.20
C LEU A 34 -2.72 -2.30 3.41
N PHE A 35 -2.84 -1.18 2.70
CA PHE A 35 -3.89 -0.97 1.71
C PHE A 35 -3.28 -0.84 0.33
N ASP A 36 -3.68 -1.76 -0.54
CA ASP A 36 -3.16 -1.86 -1.89
C ASP A 36 -4.04 -1.07 -2.88
N GLU A 37 -3.41 -0.43 -3.87
CA GLU A 37 -4.07 0.29 -4.97
C GLU A 37 -5.15 1.28 -4.50
N ILE A 38 -4.77 2.19 -3.60
CA ILE A 38 -5.71 3.12 -2.94
C ILE A 38 -6.54 3.96 -3.94
N GLU A 39 -6.02 4.20 -5.14
CA GLU A 39 -6.75 4.91 -6.20
C GLU A 39 -8.00 4.19 -6.70
N LYS A 40 -8.10 2.88 -6.50
CA LYS A 40 -9.28 2.08 -6.85
C LYS A 40 -10.30 2.01 -5.71
N ALA A 41 -9.96 2.54 -4.55
CA ALA A 41 -10.84 2.53 -3.39
C ALA A 41 -12.09 3.38 -3.65
N HIS A 42 -13.22 2.95 -3.10
CA HIS A 42 -14.46 3.73 -3.16
C HIS A 42 -14.29 5.02 -2.33
N PRO A 43 -14.90 6.17 -2.72
CA PRO A 43 -14.81 7.42 -1.98
C PRO A 43 -15.08 7.29 -0.47
N ARG A 44 -16.10 6.51 -0.11
CA ARG A 44 -16.45 6.20 1.29
C ARG A 44 -15.33 5.53 2.09
N VAL A 45 -14.39 4.83 1.45
CA VAL A 45 -13.21 4.27 2.13
C VAL A 45 -12.17 5.37 2.39
N LEU A 46 -12.01 6.31 1.45
CA LEU A 46 -11.14 7.48 1.62
C LEU A 46 -11.59 8.37 2.79
N ASP A 47 -12.91 8.51 2.99
CA ASP A 47 -13.46 9.27 4.11
C ASP A 47 -13.06 8.69 5.48
N LEU A 48 -12.92 7.36 5.58
CA LEU A 48 -12.48 6.69 6.80
C LEU A 48 -11.01 6.96 7.08
N PHE A 49 -10.19 7.00 6.05
CA PHE A 49 -8.78 7.34 6.19
C PHE A 49 -8.60 8.77 6.68
N LEU A 50 -9.43 9.71 6.22
CA LEU A 50 -9.43 11.06 6.77
C LEU A 50 -9.72 11.04 8.28
N GLN A 51 -10.74 10.30 8.72
CA GLN A 51 -11.04 10.16 10.14
C GLN A 51 -9.85 9.56 10.93
N ILE A 52 -9.24 8.49 10.41
CA ILE A 52 -8.11 7.83 11.05
C ILE A 52 -6.89 8.76 11.12
N PHE A 53 -6.59 9.49 10.05
CA PHE A 53 -5.43 10.39 10.03
C PHE A 53 -5.64 11.66 10.86
N ASP A 54 -6.89 12.10 11.05
CA ASP A 54 -7.21 13.30 11.83
C ASP A 54 -7.30 12.98 13.33
N GLU A 55 -8.02 11.92 13.71
CA GLU A 55 -8.33 11.61 15.11
C GLU A 55 -7.51 10.43 15.68
N GLY A 56 -6.81 9.67 14.83
CA GLY A 56 -6.16 8.42 15.24
C GLY A 56 -7.15 7.32 15.60
N THR A 57 -8.44 7.48 15.31
CA THR A 57 -9.48 6.50 15.66
C THR A 57 -10.46 6.27 14.51
N LEU A 58 -11.13 5.12 14.53
CA LEU A 58 -12.19 4.76 13.60
C LEU A 58 -13.41 4.29 14.40
N THR A 59 -14.59 4.76 14.03
CA THR A 59 -15.86 4.28 14.60
C THR A 59 -16.51 3.31 13.63
N ASP A 60 -16.81 2.09 14.07
CA ASP A 60 -17.51 1.11 13.24
C ASP A 60 -19.02 1.40 13.14
N ALA A 61 -19.71 0.62 12.30
CA ALA A 61 -21.16 0.77 12.10
C ALA A 61 -22.00 0.47 13.36
N GLN A 62 -21.43 -0.22 14.35
CA GLN A 62 -22.05 -0.48 15.65
C GLN A 62 -21.69 0.59 16.70
N GLY A 63 -21.01 1.67 16.31
CA GLY A 63 -20.64 2.78 17.20
C GLY A 63 -19.41 2.50 18.07
N ARG A 64 -18.69 1.40 17.83
CA ARG A 64 -17.49 1.05 18.61
C ARG A 64 -16.28 1.76 18.05
N LYS A 65 -15.51 2.42 18.93
CA LYS A 65 -14.25 3.09 18.58
C LYS A 65 -13.09 2.11 18.56
N CYS A 66 -12.21 2.28 17.58
CA CYS A 66 -10.96 1.55 17.40
C CYS A 66 -9.81 2.53 17.31
N ASP A 67 -8.71 2.25 18.01
CA ASP A 67 -7.54 3.13 18.08
C ASP A 67 -6.47 2.67 17.10
N PHE A 68 -6.01 3.59 16.25
CA PHE A 68 -4.98 3.38 15.22
C PHE A 68 -3.65 4.03 15.58
N ARG A 69 -3.52 4.68 16.75
CA ARG A 69 -2.30 5.42 17.13
C ARG A 69 -1.05 4.54 17.24
N GLU A 70 -1.23 3.26 17.55
CA GLU A 70 -0.16 2.26 17.64
C GLU A 70 0.05 1.45 16.35
N SER A 71 -0.72 1.75 15.30
CA SER A 71 -0.67 1.03 14.02
C SER A 71 0.06 1.84 12.94
N VAL A 72 0.88 1.16 12.14
CA VAL A 72 1.53 1.74 10.96
C VAL A 72 0.67 1.47 9.73
N ILE A 73 0.17 2.52 9.09
CA ILE A 73 -0.64 2.41 7.88
C ILE A 73 0.26 2.61 6.65
N ILE A 74 0.26 1.63 5.75
CA ILE A 74 0.97 1.67 4.49
C ILE A 74 -0.06 1.67 3.37
N LEU A 75 0.01 2.68 2.49
CA LEU A 75 -0.80 2.76 1.28
C LEU A 75 0.11 2.52 0.08
N THR A 76 -0.32 1.70 -0.87
CA THR A 76 0.32 1.59 -2.17
C THR A 76 -0.53 2.28 -3.23
N SER A 77 0.13 2.75 -4.29
CA SER A 77 -0.57 3.29 -5.45
C SER A 77 0.24 3.04 -6.71
N ASN A 78 -0.45 2.69 -7.78
CA ASN A 78 0.16 2.49 -9.10
C ASN A 78 0.15 3.77 -9.95
N LEU A 79 -0.39 4.89 -9.44
CA LEU A 79 -0.55 6.15 -10.16
C LEU A 79 0.77 6.79 -10.64
N GLY A 80 1.92 6.42 -10.07
CA GLY A 80 3.25 6.90 -10.46
C GLY A 80 3.93 6.09 -11.58
N THR A 81 3.40 4.92 -11.95
CA THR A 81 4.09 3.98 -12.86
C THR A 81 3.98 4.38 -14.33
N ARG A 82 2.89 5.07 -14.72
CA ARG A 82 2.65 5.48 -16.13
C ARG A 82 3.59 6.57 -16.64
N GLY A 83 4.27 7.30 -15.75
CA GLY A 83 5.29 8.30 -16.11
C GLY A 83 6.74 7.82 -15.94
N ALA A 84 6.94 6.62 -15.37
CA ALA A 84 8.26 6.07 -15.05
C ALA A 84 8.92 5.32 -16.22
N ALA A 85 8.22 5.17 -17.36
CA ALA A 85 8.88 4.77 -18.59
C ALA A 85 9.81 5.93 -19.02
N PRO A 86 11.12 5.71 -19.19
CA PRO A 86 12.01 6.75 -19.68
C PRO A 86 11.48 7.21 -21.03
N LYS A 87 10.99 8.46 -21.12
CA LYS A 87 10.78 9.08 -22.42
C LYS A 87 12.16 9.09 -23.09
N PRO A 88 12.34 8.49 -24.29
CA PRO A 88 13.59 8.67 -24.99
C PRO A 88 13.72 10.17 -25.26
N PHE A 89 14.71 10.79 -24.63
CA PHE A 89 15.06 12.18 -24.86
C PHE A 89 15.59 12.26 -26.30
N ILE A 90 14.72 12.57 -27.26
CA ILE A 90 15.14 13.00 -28.60
C ILE A 90 15.54 14.47 -28.45
N GLY A 91 16.81 14.69 -28.13
CA GLY A 91 17.37 16.02 -27.95
C GLY A 91 18.85 15.93 -27.62
N PHE A 92 19.69 16.19 -28.61
CA PHE A 92 21.14 16.31 -28.48
C PHE A 92 21.53 17.29 -27.37
N ALA A 93 22.12 16.81 -26.29
CA ALA A 93 23.09 17.55 -25.49
C ALA A 93 23.93 16.57 -24.67
N VAL A 94 25.18 16.40 -25.10
CA VAL A 94 26.26 15.80 -24.33
C VAL A 94 26.53 16.71 -23.14
N GLY A 95 26.28 16.23 -21.91
CA GLY A 95 26.56 16.97 -20.69
C GLY A 95 26.35 16.12 -19.45
N LYS A 96 27.45 15.80 -18.78
CA LYS A 96 27.51 15.08 -17.50
C LYS A 96 26.81 15.86 -16.38
N GLU A 97 26.09 15.09 -15.55
CA GLU A 97 25.70 15.35 -14.15
C GLU A 97 24.85 16.60 -13.82
N GLU A 98 24.00 16.44 -12.78
CA GLU A 98 23.08 17.45 -12.19
C GLU A 98 21.69 17.66 -12.83
N HIS A 99 20.86 16.62 -12.86
CA HIS A 99 19.39 16.78 -12.73
C HIS A 99 18.85 15.76 -11.73
N ARG A 100 19.16 15.98 -10.45
CA ARG A 100 18.69 15.15 -9.30
C ARG A 100 17.56 15.83 -8.51
N GLN A 101 17.09 16.98 -9.00
CA GLN A 101 15.85 17.69 -8.66
C GLN A 101 15.00 17.56 -9.94
N ASP A 102 13.80 16.99 -10.05
CA ASP A 102 12.66 16.90 -9.15
C ASP A 102 11.75 15.75 -9.61
N ALA A 103 12.09 14.49 -9.32
CA ALA A 103 11.18 13.37 -9.60
C ALA A 103 10.01 13.30 -8.59
N CYS A 104 10.08 14.02 -7.48
CA CYS A 104 9.05 14.02 -6.42
C CYS A 104 7.83 14.90 -6.76
N THR A 105 8.04 16.04 -7.42
CA THR A 105 6.97 16.98 -7.82
C THR A 105 5.94 16.35 -8.77
N PRO A 106 6.32 15.66 -9.86
CA PRO A 106 5.34 15.06 -10.77
C PRO A 106 4.54 13.92 -10.13
N VAL A 107 5.09 13.23 -9.12
CA VAL A 107 4.39 12.14 -8.42
C VAL A 107 3.33 12.69 -7.48
N ARG A 108 3.63 13.74 -6.72
CA ARG A 108 2.62 14.41 -5.87
C ARG A 108 1.50 15.01 -6.71
N GLU A 109 1.82 15.57 -7.88
CA GLU A 109 0.81 16.04 -8.84
C GLU A 109 -0.03 14.90 -9.44
N ALA A 110 0.58 13.78 -9.81
CA ALA A 110 -0.13 12.61 -10.34
C ALA A 110 -1.08 11.99 -9.31
N ILE A 111 -0.62 11.92 -8.06
CA ILE A 111 -1.43 11.51 -6.90
C ILE A 111 -2.55 12.51 -6.66
N GLY A 112 -2.27 13.82 -6.66
CA GLY A 112 -3.26 14.88 -6.42
C GLY A 112 -4.38 14.96 -7.46
N LYS A 113 -4.20 14.38 -8.66
CA LYS A 113 -5.26 14.26 -9.67
C LYS A 113 -6.29 13.16 -9.35
N HIS A 114 -5.93 12.16 -8.57
CA HIS A 114 -6.77 10.98 -8.30
C HIS A 114 -7.15 10.82 -6.83
N LEU A 115 -6.28 11.26 -5.92
CA LEU A 115 -6.55 11.32 -4.49
C LEU A 115 -6.90 12.75 -4.10
N ARG A 116 -7.85 12.88 -3.16
CA ARG A 116 -8.25 14.18 -2.64
C ARG A 116 -7.05 14.88 -1.99
N PRO A 117 -6.84 16.19 -2.22
CA PRO A 117 -5.73 16.94 -1.62
C PRO A 117 -5.66 16.79 -0.09
N GLU A 118 -6.82 16.73 0.56
CA GLU A 118 -6.96 16.50 2.01
C GLU A 118 -6.23 15.23 2.46
N LEU A 119 -6.43 14.11 1.76
CA LEU A 119 -5.78 12.84 2.09
C LEU A 119 -4.27 12.91 1.88
N VAL A 120 -3.84 13.52 0.76
CA VAL A 120 -2.41 13.66 0.42
C VAL A 120 -1.67 14.51 1.45
N ASN A 121 -2.32 15.57 1.95
CA ASN A 121 -1.77 16.45 2.96
C ASN A 121 -1.61 15.79 4.33
N ARG A 122 -2.33 14.69 4.60
CA ARG A 122 -2.21 13.91 5.83
C ARG A 122 -1.15 12.81 5.77
N LEU A 123 -0.62 12.50 4.58
CA LEU A 123 0.44 11.49 4.44
C LEU A 123 1.74 12.00 5.05
N THR A 124 2.23 11.30 6.07
CA THR A 124 3.48 11.65 6.75
C THR A 124 4.70 11.52 5.84
N LYS A 125 4.75 10.45 5.04
CA LYS A 125 5.86 10.17 4.13
C LYS A 125 5.35 9.49 2.87
N VAL A 126 5.74 10.04 1.72
CA VAL A 126 5.51 9.44 0.41
C VAL A 126 6.82 8.86 -0.08
N VAL A 127 6.86 7.55 -0.34
CA VAL A 127 8.06 6.85 -0.82
C VAL A 127 7.88 6.50 -2.29
N HIS A 128 8.80 6.99 -3.14
CA HIS A 128 8.83 6.64 -4.55
C HIS A 128 9.76 5.45 -4.79
N PHE A 129 9.22 4.38 -5.38
CA PHE A 129 10.01 3.22 -5.78
C PHE A 129 10.69 3.47 -7.12
N LYS A 130 12.02 3.29 -7.16
CA LYS A 130 12.77 3.35 -8.42
C LYS A 130 12.49 2.10 -9.25
N PRO A 131 12.55 2.20 -10.60
CA PRO A 131 12.56 1.03 -11.47
C PRO A 131 13.66 0.04 -11.05
N LEU A 132 13.39 -1.25 -11.23
CA LEU A 132 14.38 -2.28 -10.96
C LEU A 132 15.51 -2.24 -11.98
N GLU A 133 16.73 -2.00 -11.51
CA GLU A 133 17.94 -2.16 -12.31
C GLU A 133 18.30 -3.64 -12.46
N MET A 134 19.00 -3.99 -13.54
CA MET A 134 19.38 -5.38 -13.82
C MET A 134 20.24 -6.00 -12.71
N ALA A 135 21.08 -5.19 -12.04
CA ALA A 135 21.86 -5.65 -10.90
C ALA A 135 20.94 -6.06 -9.73
N THR A 136 19.99 -5.21 -9.36
CA THR A 136 19.00 -5.47 -8.30
C THR A 136 18.10 -6.66 -8.66
N ALA A 137 17.66 -6.76 -9.91
CA ALA A 137 16.85 -7.87 -10.39
C ALA A 137 17.58 -9.22 -10.25
N ARG A 138 18.89 -9.24 -10.56
CA ARG A 138 19.72 -10.45 -10.39
C ARG A 138 19.85 -10.85 -8.92
N GLU A 139 20.01 -9.88 -8.01
CA GLU A 139 20.06 -10.16 -6.57
C GLU A 139 18.73 -10.74 -6.05
N ILE A 140 17.60 -10.14 -6.47
CA ILE A 140 16.26 -10.63 -6.12
C ILE A 140 16.06 -12.05 -6.63
N PHE A 141 16.45 -12.32 -7.88
CA PHE A 141 16.37 -13.66 -8.45
C PHE A 141 17.20 -14.67 -7.64
N GLY A 142 18.41 -14.29 -7.22
CA GLY A 142 19.24 -15.11 -6.34
C GLY A 142 18.53 -15.47 -5.02
N LYS A 143 17.89 -14.49 -4.36
CA LYS A 143 17.12 -14.72 -3.13
C LYS A 143 15.93 -15.65 -3.36
N LEU A 144 15.21 -15.47 -4.47
CA LEU A 144 14.07 -16.32 -4.84
C LEU A 144 14.51 -17.78 -5.09
N MET A 145 15.66 -17.99 -5.75
CA MET A 145 16.21 -19.32 -5.98
C MET A 145 16.63 -20.02 -4.68
N ILE A 146 17.17 -19.27 -3.71
CA ILE A 146 17.50 -19.81 -2.38
C ILE A 146 16.23 -20.26 -1.65
N ASP A 147 15.19 -19.41 -1.61
CA ASP A 147 13.92 -19.77 -0.94
C ASP A 147 13.23 -20.96 -1.63
N PHE A 148 13.27 -21.00 -2.96
CA PHE A 148 12.73 -22.10 -3.75
C PHE A 148 13.44 -23.43 -3.45
N ASN A 149 14.77 -23.42 -3.43
CA ASN A 149 15.55 -24.63 -3.10
C ASN A 149 15.27 -25.10 -1.67
N LYS A 150 15.16 -24.17 -0.71
CA LYS A 150 14.85 -24.51 0.69
C LYS A 150 13.53 -25.29 0.80
N ARG A 151 12.47 -24.78 0.16
CA ARG A 151 11.15 -25.44 0.12
C ARG A 151 11.19 -26.82 -0.55
N LEU A 152 12.04 -27.01 -1.56
CA LEU A 152 12.21 -28.32 -2.20
C LEU A 152 12.88 -29.33 -1.28
N THR A 153 13.92 -28.93 -0.55
CA THR A 153 14.57 -29.80 0.44
C THR A 153 13.64 -30.20 1.58
N GLU A 154 12.82 -29.28 2.08
CA GLU A 154 11.81 -29.57 3.12
C GLU A 154 10.82 -30.66 2.64
N ARG A 155 10.31 -30.55 1.40
CA ARG A 155 9.42 -31.58 0.81
C ARG A 155 10.10 -32.91 0.50
N ARG A 156 11.41 -32.90 0.22
CA ARG A 156 12.19 -34.11 -0.08
C ARG A 156 12.55 -34.91 1.18
N CYS A 157 12.59 -34.25 2.34
CA CYS A 157 12.74 -34.91 3.64
C CYS A 157 11.44 -35.56 4.12
N ASP A 158 10.27 -34.94 3.88
CA ASP A 158 8.97 -35.53 4.23
C ASP A 158 8.64 -36.81 3.42
N SER A 159 9.11 -36.91 2.18
CA SER A 159 8.87 -38.08 1.31
C SER A 159 9.78 -39.27 1.57
N ARG A 160 10.74 -39.17 2.50
CA ARG A 160 11.62 -40.27 2.93
C ARG A 160 11.32 -40.79 4.34
N ALA A 161 10.33 -40.22 5.03
CA ALA A 161 9.89 -40.62 6.36
C ALA A 161 8.63 -41.51 6.36
N GLY A 162 8.23 -42.03 5.20
CA GLY A 162 7.11 -42.98 5.04
C GLY A 162 7.56 -44.30 4.47
#